data_AF-A0A401PRB2-F1
#
_entry.id   AF-A0A401PRB2-F1
#
_cell.length_a   1.000
_cell.length_b   1.000
_cell.length_c   1.000
_cell.angle_alpha   90.00
_cell.angle_beta   90.00
_cell.angle_gamma   90.00
#
_symmetry.space_group_name_H-M   'P 1'
#
loop_
_entity.id
_entity.type
_entity.pdbx_description
1 polymer ?
#
loop_
_entity_poly.entity_id
_entity_poly.type
_entity_poly.pdbx_seq_one_letter_code
_entity_poly.pdbx_strand_id
1 'polypeptide(L)'
;FFEQNVQQRGSPTDGVSRSLCPLFLVVQRYVDINAAIQALIASNEALQFENYQNTETPVMDQGMEVFKTLHYLSSLMHSIKHPLGTKDHPVRVCRDLLNCESKLSNDKYWIDPNLGCPSDTIEVFCNFSAGGQTCLHPLSTTKLDFGIGKVQMNFLHLLSSEAVQTITIHCLNFPVWKNTSNNDSYANSMRFRGWNGQIFKANTISQPKIIRDGCKIQDGTWQQTQFLFHTQVVDRLPIVEIQGLPRLSPAKQYRVEIGLVCFL
;
A
#
# COMPACT_ATOMS: atom_id res chain seq x y z
N PHE A 1 -58.58 21.94 -29.06
CA PHE A 1 -57.13 22.18 -29.23
C PHE A 1 -56.50 22.06 -27.85
N PHE A 2 -56.27 20.85 -27.36
CA PHE A 2 -55.08 19.99 -27.61
C PHE A 2 -53.79 20.70 -27.12
N GLU A 3 -52.90 20.14 -26.29
CA GLU A 3 -52.87 18.87 -25.55
C GLU A 3 -51.65 18.88 -24.60
N GLN A 4 -51.79 18.28 -23.42
CA GLN A 4 -50.88 17.40 -22.64
C GLN A 4 -49.39 17.78 -22.43
N ASN A 5 -48.92 17.92 -21.18
CA ASN A 5 -48.48 16.87 -20.24
C ASN A 5 -47.45 15.88 -20.82
N VAL A 6 -46.17 15.99 -20.40
CA VAL A 6 -45.36 14.83 -19.97
C VAL A 6 -44.45 15.22 -18.82
N GLN A 7 -44.64 14.48 -17.74
CA GLN A 7 -43.89 14.41 -16.51
C GLN A 7 -42.83 13.30 -16.64
N GLN A 8 -41.57 13.58 -16.35
CA GLN A 8 -40.53 12.58 -16.02
C GLN A 8 -39.78 13.15 -14.80
N ARG A 9 -40.05 12.76 -13.56
CA ARG A 9 -39.73 11.48 -12.91
C ARG A 9 -38.27 11.05 -13.16
N GLY A 10 -37.34 11.79 -12.56
CA GLY A 10 -36.01 11.26 -12.21
C GLY A 10 -36.06 10.61 -10.83
N SER A 11 -35.72 9.33 -10.75
CA SER A 11 -35.69 8.55 -9.51
C SER A 11 -34.57 9.01 -8.55
N PRO A 12 -34.72 8.77 -7.23
CA PRO A 12 -33.62 8.90 -6.30
C PRO A 12 -32.70 7.68 -6.46
N THR A 13 -31.60 7.82 -7.20
CA THR A 13 -30.55 6.79 -7.22
C THR A 13 -29.24 7.42 -6.79
N ASP A 14 -28.83 7.03 -5.58
CA ASP A 14 -27.47 7.01 -5.06
C ASP A 14 -26.74 8.35 -4.99
N GLY A 15 -27.15 9.14 -4.00
CA GLY A 15 -26.27 10.09 -3.34
C GLY A 15 -25.15 9.36 -2.58
N VAL A 16 -24.21 8.76 -3.31
CA VAL A 16 -22.87 8.55 -2.76
C VAL A 16 -22.16 9.89 -2.91
N SER A 17 -22.12 10.64 -1.81
CA SER A 17 -21.18 11.75 -1.64
C SER A 17 -19.80 11.22 -2.01
N ARG A 18 -19.31 11.49 -3.24
CA ARG A 18 -17.96 11.14 -3.68
C ARG A 18 -17.01 11.92 -2.77
N SER A 19 -16.57 11.28 -1.69
CA SER A 19 -15.53 11.80 -0.82
C SER A 19 -14.35 12.19 -1.71
N LEU A 20 -13.94 13.45 -1.65
CA LEU A 20 -12.77 13.90 -2.37
C LEU A 20 -11.59 13.01 -1.98
N CYS A 21 -10.89 12.49 -2.98
CA CYS A 21 -9.77 11.59 -2.80
C CYS A 21 -8.74 12.20 -1.82
N PRO A 22 -8.14 11.46 -0.88
CA PRO A 22 -7.22 12.03 0.11
C PRO A 22 -6.05 12.78 -0.54
N LEU A 23 -5.55 12.30 -1.69
CA LEU A 23 -4.57 13.01 -2.51
C LEU A 23 -5.07 14.38 -2.97
N PHE A 24 -6.34 14.49 -3.37
CA PHE A 24 -6.94 15.76 -3.78
C PHE A 24 -6.97 16.76 -2.62
N LEU A 25 -7.28 16.32 -1.39
CA LEU A 25 -7.25 17.19 -0.19
C LEU A 25 -5.84 17.73 0.10
N VAL A 26 -4.79 16.97 -0.21
CA VAL A 26 -3.39 17.41 -0.05
C VAL A 26 -2.99 18.36 -1.18
N VAL A 27 -3.32 18.05 -2.43
CA VAL A 27 -3.02 18.91 -3.60
C VAL A 27 -3.73 20.26 -3.51
N GLN A 28 -4.97 20.30 -3.00
CA GLN A 28 -5.71 21.55 -2.79
C GLN A 28 -5.04 22.48 -1.76
N ARG A 29 -4.19 21.96 -0.86
CA ARG A 29 -3.35 22.79 0.02
C ARG A 29 -2.07 23.28 -0.64
N TYR A 30 -1.63 22.65 -1.73
CA TYR A 30 -0.33 22.89 -2.34
C TYR A 30 -0.39 23.74 -3.61
N VAL A 31 -1.51 23.75 -4.34
CA VAL A 31 -1.69 24.53 -5.57
C VAL A 31 -3.09 25.12 -5.64
N ASP A 32 -3.19 26.46 -5.61
CA ASP A 32 -4.43 27.18 -5.89
C ASP A 32 -4.63 27.23 -7.42
N ILE A 33 -5.03 26.10 -8.00
CA ILE A 33 -5.11 25.86 -9.45
C ILE A 33 -6.01 26.89 -10.14
N ASN A 34 -7.04 27.38 -9.45
CA ASN A 34 -7.91 28.42 -9.98
C ASN A 34 -7.14 29.72 -10.26
N ALA A 35 -6.19 30.11 -9.40
CA ALA A 35 -5.34 31.28 -9.61
C ALA A 35 -4.35 31.08 -10.77
N ALA A 36 -3.77 29.87 -10.90
CA ALA A 36 -2.85 29.55 -11.98
C ALA A 36 -3.55 29.51 -13.36
N ILE A 37 -4.77 28.97 -13.43
CA ILE A 37 -5.59 28.97 -14.66
C ILE A 37 -5.96 30.41 -15.04
N GLN A 38 -6.37 31.25 -14.07
CA GLN A 38 -6.67 32.66 -14.32
C GLN A 38 -5.44 33.43 -14.81
N ALA A 39 -4.26 33.14 -14.26
CA ALA A 39 -2.99 33.72 -14.73
C ALA A 39 -2.64 33.28 -16.16
N LEU A 40 -2.89 32.01 -16.52
CA LEU A 40 -2.71 31.54 -17.90
C LEU A 40 -3.67 32.22 -18.88
N ILE A 41 -4.95 32.36 -18.51
CA ILE A 41 -5.95 33.05 -19.34
C ILE A 41 -5.53 34.51 -19.55
N ALA A 42 -5.14 35.22 -18.49
CA ALA A 42 -4.65 36.59 -18.57
C ALA A 42 -3.38 36.72 -19.45
N SER A 43 -2.47 35.74 -19.39
CA SER A 43 -1.28 35.72 -20.27
C SER A 43 -1.63 35.50 -21.74
N ASN A 44 -2.66 34.70 -22.02
CA ASN A 44 -3.13 34.42 -23.37
C ASN A 44 -3.89 35.62 -23.96
N GLU A 45 -4.65 36.34 -23.14
CA GLU A 45 -5.28 37.62 -23.51
C GLU A 45 -4.22 38.70 -23.80
N ALA A 46 -3.12 38.75 -23.04
CA ALA A 46 -2.02 39.67 -23.28
C ALA A 46 -1.28 39.41 -24.61
N LEU A 47 -1.11 38.14 -25.00
CA LEU A 47 -0.52 37.76 -26.30
C LEU A 47 -1.40 38.11 -27.50
N GLN A 48 -2.72 38.22 -27.33
CA GLN A 48 -3.63 38.64 -28.41
C GLN A 48 -3.51 40.13 -28.75
N PHE A 49 -2.99 40.96 -27.84
CA PHE A 49 -2.81 42.40 -28.08
C PHE A 49 -1.54 42.78 -28.86
N GLU A 50 -0.57 41.87 -29.03
CA GLU A 50 0.65 42.15 -29.79
C GLU A 50 0.59 41.71 -31.27
N ASN A 51 -0.39 40.91 -31.69
CA ASN A 51 -0.48 40.38 -33.06
C ASN A 51 -1.57 41.05 -33.92
N TYR A 52 -1.60 42.38 -33.94
CA TYR A 52 -2.37 43.15 -34.92
C TYR A 52 -1.46 43.89 -35.88
N GLN A 53 -0.56 43.18 -36.58
CA GLN A 53 -0.01 43.62 -37.87
C GLN A 53 0.74 42.47 -38.60
N ASN A 54 0.12 41.93 -39.64
CA ASN A 54 0.66 41.12 -40.77
C ASN A 54 1.42 39.82 -40.38
N THR A 55 1.07 38.62 -40.86
CA THR A 55 1.08 38.16 -42.26
C THR A 55 0.52 36.73 -42.30
N GLU A 56 -0.16 36.34 -43.38
CA GLU A 56 -0.75 35.01 -43.60
C GLU A 56 0.24 33.84 -43.39
N THR A 57 0.08 33.13 -42.29
CA THR A 57 0.59 31.76 -42.03
C THR A 57 -0.51 31.00 -41.26
N PRO A 58 -0.63 29.67 -41.35
CA PRO A 58 -1.86 28.98 -40.98
C PRO A 58 -2.06 28.98 -39.46
N VAL A 59 -2.91 29.89 -38.98
CA VAL A 59 -3.40 30.08 -37.59
C VAL A 59 -4.04 28.80 -37.00
N MET A 60 -4.25 27.76 -37.82
CA MET A 60 -4.84 26.49 -37.39
C MET A 60 -3.87 25.58 -36.63
N ASP A 61 -2.56 25.70 -36.85
CA ASP A 61 -1.55 24.83 -36.21
C ASP A 61 -1.26 25.23 -34.76
N GLN A 62 -1.11 26.55 -34.50
CA GLN A 62 -0.93 27.09 -33.14
C GLN A 62 -2.16 26.86 -32.24
N GLY A 63 -3.37 27.06 -32.78
CA GLY A 63 -4.60 26.76 -32.04
C GLY A 63 -4.68 25.29 -31.63
N MET A 64 -4.28 24.38 -32.52
CA MET A 64 -4.25 22.94 -32.25
C MET A 64 -3.21 22.56 -31.20
N GLU A 65 -2.04 23.21 -31.16
CA GLU A 65 -1.04 23.05 -30.11
C GLU A 65 -1.54 23.49 -28.73
N VAL A 66 -2.23 24.63 -28.65
CA VAL A 66 -2.82 25.12 -27.39
C VAL A 66 -3.90 24.14 -26.89
N PHE A 67 -4.77 23.64 -27.78
CA PHE A 67 -5.77 22.64 -27.40
C PHE A 67 -5.15 21.31 -26.95
N LYS A 68 -4.08 20.84 -27.61
CA LYS A 68 -3.32 19.66 -27.17
C LYS A 68 -2.76 19.86 -25.76
N THR A 69 -2.20 21.05 -25.49
CA THR A 69 -1.64 21.41 -24.18
C THR A 69 -2.71 21.44 -23.10
N LEU A 70 -3.85 22.09 -23.37
CA LEU A 70 -4.98 22.13 -22.44
C LEU A 70 -5.56 20.74 -22.16
N HIS A 71 -5.71 19.91 -23.20
CA HIS A 71 -6.20 18.54 -23.03
C HIS A 71 -5.22 17.69 -22.22
N TYR A 72 -3.90 17.85 -22.44
CA TYR A 72 -2.87 17.21 -21.63
C TYR A 72 -2.95 17.65 -20.16
N LEU A 73 -3.01 18.96 -19.88
CA LEU A 73 -3.12 19.48 -18.51
C LEU A 73 -4.41 19.03 -17.81
N SER A 74 -5.54 19.02 -18.53
CA SER A 74 -6.80 18.50 -18.01
C SER A 74 -6.72 17.02 -17.67
N SER A 75 -6.10 16.21 -18.55
CA SER A 75 -5.89 14.79 -18.31
C SER A 75 -4.96 14.55 -17.13
N LEU A 76 -3.89 15.33 -17.00
CA LEU A 76 -2.96 15.26 -15.88
C LEU A 76 -3.65 15.61 -14.56
N MET A 77 -4.45 16.69 -14.53
CA MET A 77 -5.23 17.08 -13.37
C MET A 77 -6.24 15.98 -12.99
N HIS A 78 -6.86 15.34 -13.98
CA HIS A 78 -7.76 14.21 -13.75
C HIS A 78 -7.01 13.04 -13.11
N SER A 79 -5.83 12.66 -13.60
CA SER A 79 -5.02 11.58 -13.03
C SER A 79 -4.56 11.87 -11.60
N ILE A 80 -4.26 13.13 -11.26
CA ILE A 80 -3.91 13.53 -9.88
C ILE A 80 -5.12 13.39 -8.95
N LYS A 81 -6.32 13.69 -9.46
CA LYS A 81 -7.57 13.60 -8.70
C LYS A 81 -8.07 12.16 -8.55
N HIS A 82 -7.79 11.31 -9.54
CA HIS A 82 -8.24 9.93 -9.65
C HIS A 82 -7.04 9.00 -9.95
N PRO A 83 -6.11 8.84 -8.99
CA PRO A 83 -4.96 7.98 -9.20
C PRO A 83 -5.42 6.52 -9.30
N LEU A 84 -4.96 5.82 -10.34
CA LEU A 84 -5.38 4.45 -10.65
C LEU A 84 -4.54 3.39 -9.94
N GLY A 85 -3.44 3.78 -9.28
CA GLY A 85 -2.50 2.84 -8.66
C GLY A 85 -1.63 2.11 -9.69
N THR A 86 -1.37 2.74 -10.84
CA THR A 86 -0.43 2.25 -11.86
C THR A 86 0.97 2.80 -11.58
N LYS A 87 2.00 2.26 -12.24
CA LYS A 87 3.38 2.73 -12.06
C LYS A 87 3.57 4.22 -12.39
N ASP A 88 2.87 4.72 -13.40
CA ASP A 88 2.94 6.13 -13.81
C ASP A 88 2.07 7.04 -12.93
N HIS A 89 1.02 6.48 -12.32
CA HIS A 89 0.08 7.18 -11.44
C HIS A 89 -0.11 6.40 -10.13
N PRO A 90 0.95 6.33 -9.30
CA PRO A 90 0.90 5.60 -8.04
C PRO A 90 -0.06 6.29 -7.07
N VAL A 91 -0.66 5.50 -6.18
CA VAL A 91 -1.50 6.01 -5.09
C VAL A 91 -0.66 6.13 -3.82
N ARG A 92 -1.07 6.91 -2.83
CA ARG A 92 -0.28 7.03 -1.59
C ARG A 92 -0.19 5.71 -0.81
N VAL A 93 -1.35 5.09 -0.58
CA VAL A 93 -1.54 3.79 0.08
C VAL A 93 -2.81 3.13 -0.47
N CYS A 94 -2.95 1.81 -0.32
CA CYS A 94 -4.11 1.07 -0.85
C CYS A 94 -5.44 1.56 -0.29
N ARG A 95 -5.47 2.01 0.97
CA ARG A 95 -6.66 2.58 1.61
C ARG A 95 -7.16 3.85 0.89
N ASP A 96 -6.24 4.68 0.40
CA ASP A 96 -6.60 5.88 -0.34
C ASP A 96 -7.26 5.51 -1.66
N LEU A 97 -6.69 4.55 -2.40
CA LEU A 97 -7.29 4.05 -3.64
C LEU A 97 -8.71 3.50 -3.42
N LEU A 98 -8.91 2.73 -2.35
CA LEU A 98 -10.24 2.22 -1.98
C LEU A 98 -11.27 3.32 -1.73
N ASN A 99 -10.84 4.45 -1.19
CA ASN A 99 -11.74 5.58 -0.93
C ASN A 99 -12.06 6.39 -2.20
N CYS A 100 -11.29 6.25 -3.26
CA CYS A 100 -11.41 7.04 -4.48
C CYS A 100 -12.11 6.28 -5.62
N GLU A 101 -11.93 4.95 -5.69
CA GLU A 101 -12.45 4.11 -6.77
C GLU A 101 -13.43 3.04 -6.28
N SER A 102 -14.52 2.85 -7.05
CA SER A 102 -15.65 1.99 -6.65
C SER A 102 -15.57 0.55 -7.17
N LYS A 103 -14.64 0.25 -8.08
CA LYS A 103 -14.47 -1.07 -8.72
C LYS A 103 -13.00 -1.47 -8.71
N LEU A 104 -12.57 -2.02 -7.59
CA LEU A 104 -11.20 -2.47 -7.39
C LEU A 104 -11.17 -3.97 -7.10
N SER A 105 -10.17 -4.67 -7.62
CA SER A 105 -9.90 -6.08 -7.37
C SER A 105 -8.69 -6.23 -6.48
N ASN A 106 -8.66 -7.22 -5.60
CA ASN A 106 -7.46 -7.51 -4.80
C ASN A 106 -6.34 -7.97 -5.73
N ASP A 107 -5.34 -7.13 -5.96
CA ASP A 107 -4.24 -7.38 -6.88
C ASP A 107 -3.03 -6.50 -6.53
N LYS A 108 -2.03 -6.52 -7.39
CA LYS A 108 -0.84 -5.68 -7.32
C LYS A 108 -1.11 -4.28 -7.85
N TYR A 109 -0.68 -3.29 -7.09
CA TYR A 109 -0.75 -1.87 -7.42
C TYR A 109 0.57 -1.20 -7.07
N TRP A 110 0.76 -0.01 -7.63
CA TRP A 110 1.91 0.84 -7.33
C TRP A 110 1.51 1.94 -6.36
N ILE A 111 2.33 2.09 -5.32
CA ILE A 111 2.14 3.13 -4.33
C ILE A 111 3.38 4.02 -4.18
N ASP A 112 3.14 5.24 -3.72
CA ASP A 112 4.16 6.19 -3.30
C ASP A 112 3.78 6.84 -1.95
N PRO A 113 4.13 6.19 -0.82
CA PRO A 113 3.84 6.70 0.52
C PRO A 113 4.43 8.09 0.81
N ASN A 114 5.60 8.41 0.24
CA ASN A 114 6.28 9.67 0.48
C ASN A 114 5.85 10.81 -0.47
N LEU A 115 5.07 10.50 -1.52
CA LEU A 115 4.53 11.44 -2.51
C LEU A 115 5.60 12.29 -3.22
N GLY A 116 6.83 11.77 -3.28
CA GLY A 116 8.00 12.44 -3.81
C GLY A 116 8.19 12.22 -5.31
N CYS A 117 9.43 11.97 -5.71
CA CYS A 117 9.74 11.61 -7.09
C CYS A 117 9.28 10.16 -7.32
N PRO A 118 8.39 9.86 -8.30
CA PRO A 118 7.79 8.54 -8.45
C PRO A 118 8.78 7.42 -8.85
N SER A 119 10.07 7.76 -9.03
CA SER A 119 11.15 6.82 -9.29
C SER A 119 11.37 5.79 -8.17
N ASP A 120 10.96 6.08 -6.94
CA ASP A 120 11.08 5.17 -5.79
C ASP A 120 9.73 4.55 -5.35
N THR A 121 8.75 4.56 -6.26
CA THR A 121 7.47 3.85 -6.09
C THR A 121 7.68 2.37 -5.84
N ILE A 122 6.73 1.79 -5.09
CA ILE A 122 6.81 0.40 -4.66
C ILE A 122 5.56 -0.37 -5.12
N GLU A 123 5.77 -1.57 -5.67
CA GLU A 123 4.70 -2.50 -6.00
C GLU A 123 4.26 -3.24 -4.74
N VAL A 124 2.95 -3.23 -4.45
CA VAL A 124 2.35 -3.83 -3.27
C VAL A 124 1.09 -4.59 -3.65
N PHE A 125 0.66 -5.52 -2.80
CA PHE A 125 -0.67 -6.12 -2.93
C PHE A 125 -1.68 -5.33 -2.12
N CYS A 126 -2.72 -4.84 -2.78
CA CYS A 126 -3.83 -4.18 -2.12
C CYS A 126 -4.94 -5.18 -1.83
N ASN A 127 -5.25 -5.37 -0.54
CA ASN A 127 -6.37 -6.19 -0.11
C ASN A 127 -7.57 -5.30 0.25
N PHE A 128 -8.38 -4.99 -0.76
CA PHE A 128 -9.60 -4.18 -0.63
C PHE A 128 -10.70 -4.91 0.15
N SER A 129 -10.75 -6.25 0.07
CA SER A 129 -11.64 -7.05 0.92
C SER A 129 -11.30 -6.92 2.42
N ALA A 130 -10.05 -6.62 2.76
CA ALA A 130 -9.60 -6.34 4.13
C ALA A 130 -9.50 -4.84 4.41
N GLY A 131 -10.40 -4.03 3.83
CA GLY A 131 -10.45 -2.60 4.08
C GLY A 131 -9.33 -1.80 3.40
N GLY A 132 -8.67 -2.33 2.37
CA GLY A 132 -7.61 -1.60 1.66
C GLY A 132 -6.26 -1.72 2.34
N GLN A 133 -5.98 -2.89 2.93
CA GLN A 133 -4.67 -3.23 3.48
C GLN A 133 -3.59 -3.14 2.39
N THR A 134 -2.47 -2.54 2.75
CA THR A 134 -1.27 -2.44 1.92
C THR A 134 -0.29 -3.55 2.33
N CYS A 135 -0.11 -4.56 1.49
CA CYS A 135 0.71 -5.73 1.80
C CYS A 135 2.01 -5.78 0.98
N LEU A 136 3.14 -5.86 1.68
CA LEU A 136 4.46 -5.99 1.09
C LEU A 136 4.87 -7.46 0.96
N HIS A 137 5.35 -7.84 -0.22
CA HIS A 137 5.96 -9.14 -0.48
C HIS A 137 7.42 -9.16 -0.05
N PRO A 138 7.90 -10.24 0.59
CA PRO A 138 9.34 -10.41 0.75
C PRO A 138 9.96 -10.66 -0.63
N LEU A 139 11.21 -10.24 -0.83
CA LEU A 139 11.99 -10.48 -2.06
C LEU A 139 12.15 -11.98 -2.33
N SER A 140 12.15 -12.79 -1.28
CA SER A 140 12.11 -14.25 -1.33
C SER A 140 11.33 -14.75 -0.12
N THR A 141 10.55 -15.82 -0.29
CA THR A 141 9.83 -16.47 0.80
C THR A 141 10.76 -17.06 1.88
N THR A 142 12.07 -17.08 1.66
CA THR A 142 13.06 -17.57 2.64
C THR A 142 13.89 -16.46 3.30
N LYS A 143 13.72 -15.19 2.91
CA LYS A 143 14.53 -14.06 3.39
C LYS A 143 13.64 -12.99 4.05
N LEU A 144 14.05 -12.48 5.21
CA LEU A 144 13.40 -11.38 5.93
C LEU A 144 13.79 -10.03 5.31
N ASP A 145 13.50 -9.86 4.02
CA ASP A 145 13.86 -8.67 3.25
C ASP A 145 12.74 -8.37 2.26
N PHE A 146 12.19 -7.15 2.33
CA PHE A 146 11.06 -6.68 1.54
C PHE A 146 11.50 -5.73 0.42
N GLY A 147 12.79 -5.39 0.32
CA GLY A 147 13.30 -4.49 -0.71
C GLY A 147 12.79 -3.05 -0.63
N ILE A 148 12.18 -2.66 0.50
CA ILE A 148 11.62 -1.31 0.69
C ILE A 148 12.63 -0.44 1.44
N GLY A 149 12.91 0.74 0.88
CA GLY A 149 13.79 1.72 1.51
C GLY A 149 13.22 2.26 2.83
N LYS A 150 14.11 2.68 3.74
CA LYS A 150 13.74 3.20 5.07
C LYS A 150 12.73 4.35 5.01
N VAL A 151 12.88 5.27 4.05
CA VAL A 151 11.97 6.41 3.88
C VAL A 151 10.56 5.92 3.57
N GLN A 152 10.40 5.08 2.54
CA GLN A 152 9.10 4.54 2.16
C GLN A 152 8.45 3.72 3.28
N MET A 153 9.24 2.89 3.98
CA MET A 153 8.76 2.14 5.14
C MET A 153 8.27 3.05 6.28
N ASN A 154 9.01 4.12 6.60
CA ASN A 154 8.62 5.08 7.63
C ASN A 154 7.30 5.79 7.28
N PHE A 155 7.10 6.18 6.02
CA PHE A 155 5.83 6.77 5.60
C PHE A 155 4.70 5.75 5.65
N LEU A 156 4.93 4.50 5.25
CA LEU A 156 3.93 3.44 5.38
C LEU A 156 3.51 3.22 6.84
N HIS A 157 4.47 3.23 7.78
CA HIS A 157 4.19 3.23 9.22
C HIS A 157 3.36 4.45 9.65
N LEU A 158 3.72 5.66 9.25
CA LEU A 158 2.98 6.87 9.61
C LEU A 158 1.54 6.90 9.07
N LEU A 159 1.30 6.22 7.96
CA LEU A 159 0.01 6.18 7.27
C LEU A 159 -0.89 5.01 7.69
N SER A 160 -0.42 4.21 8.65
CA SER A 160 -1.11 3.00 9.09
C SER A 160 -1.36 3.04 10.60
N SER A 161 -2.46 2.42 10.99
CA SER A 161 -2.92 2.27 12.38
C SER A 161 -2.62 0.88 12.95
N GLU A 162 -2.48 -0.12 12.09
CA GLU A 162 -2.12 -1.47 12.49
C GLU A 162 -1.25 -2.19 11.44
N ALA A 163 -0.51 -3.20 11.91
CA ALA A 163 0.34 -4.03 11.08
C ALA A 163 0.17 -5.51 11.45
N VAL A 164 0.15 -6.35 10.44
CA VAL A 164 0.00 -7.80 10.55
C VAL A 164 1.04 -8.52 9.70
N GLN A 165 1.69 -9.53 10.25
CA GLN A 165 2.61 -10.39 9.49
C GLN A 165 2.45 -11.84 9.93
N THR A 166 2.63 -12.77 8.98
CA THR A 166 2.68 -14.20 9.27
C THR A 166 4.04 -14.79 8.92
N ILE A 167 4.57 -15.68 9.77
CA ILE A 167 5.77 -16.47 9.48
C ILE A 167 5.48 -17.93 9.79
N THR A 168 5.83 -18.82 8.87
CA THR A 168 5.71 -20.26 9.06
C THR A 168 7.10 -20.88 9.19
N ILE A 169 7.29 -21.67 10.25
CA ILE A 169 8.50 -22.46 10.46
C ILE A 169 8.15 -23.93 10.23
N HIS A 170 8.73 -24.50 9.20
CA HIS A 170 8.71 -25.93 8.94
C HIS A 170 9.88 -26.58 9.68
N CYS A 171 9.61 -27.64 10.44
CA CYS A 171 10.54 -28.25 11.37
C CYS A 171 10.54 -29.77 11.22
N LEU A 172 11.69 -30.38 11.48
CA LEU A 172 11.87 -31.83 11.54
C LEU A 172 12.54 -32.18 12.87
N ASN A 173 11.81 -32.87 13.75
CA ASN A 173 12.30 -33.41 15.03
C ASN A 173 12.83 -32.39 16.05
N PHE A 174 12.23 -31.18 16.12
CA PHE A 174 12.52 -30.25 17.21
C PHE A 174 11.34 -29.28 17.47
N PRO A 175 11.13 -28.85 18.73
CA PRO A 175 10.08 -27.89 19.06
C PRO A 175 10.53 -26.46 18.74
N VAL A 176 9.62 -25.67 18.19
CA VAL A 176 9.84 -24.28 17.78
C VAL A 176 9.32 -23.29 18.84
N TRP A 177 8.23 -23.64 19.52
CA TRP A 177 7.55 -22.76 20.47
C TRP A 177 7.52 -23.32 21.90
N LYS A 178 6.57 -24.23 22.19
CA LYS A 178 6.47 -24.87 23.51
C LYS A 178 7.23 -26.19 23.50
N ASN A 179 8.07 -26.40 24.50
CA ASN A 179 8.74 -27.68 24.76
C ASN A 179 8.09 -28.37 25.96
N THR A 180 7.53 -29.56 25.76
CA THR A 180 6.87 -30.35 26.81
C THR A 180 7.86 -31.08 27.72
N SER A 181 9.14 -31.15 27.34
CA SER A 181 10.14 -31.99 28.03
C SER A 181 10.91 -31.28 29.16
N ASN A 182 10.75 -29.95 29.34
CA ASN A 182 11.50 -29.15 30.32
C ASN A 182 10.59 -28.52 31.38
N ASN A 183 11.13 -28.27 32.59
CA ASN A 183 10.44 -27.54 33.67
C ASN A 183 10.05 -26.11 33.26
N ASP A 184 10.86 -25.43 32.45
CA ASP A 184 10.45 -24.20 31.75
C ASP A 184 10.09 -24.55 30.31
N SER A 185 8.77 -24.57 30.04
CA SER A 185 8.22 -24.99 28.76
C SER A 185 8.56 -24.05 27.59
N TYR A 186 9.16 -22.88 27.84
CA TYR A 186 9.47 -21.87 26.81
C TYR A 186 10.93 -21.43 26.77
N ALA A 187 11.82 -22.02 27.59
CA ALA A 187 13.24 -21.62 27.63
C ALA A 187 13.92 -21.60 26.24
N ASN A 188 13.54 -22.55 25.37
CA ASN A 188 14.07 -22.71 24.01
C ASN A 188 13.12 -22.19 22.92
N SER A 189 12.08 -21.42 23.27
CA SER A 189 11.16 -20.86 22.28
C SER A 189 11.88 -19.88 21.36
N MET A 190 11.50 -19.86 20.08
CA MET A 190 12.01 -18.86 19.14
C MET A 190 11.69 -17.42 19.58
N ARG A 191 12.54 -16.49 19.14
CA ARG A 191 12.36 -15.05 19.37
C ARG A 191 12.46 -14.34 18.03
N PHE A 192 11.67 -13.30 17.86
CA PHE A 192 11.59 -12.57 16.58
C PHE A 192 11.89 -11.11 16.82
N ARG A 193 12.82 -10.52 16.08
CA ARG A 193 13.10 -9.08 16.15
C ARG A 193 12.28 -8.35 15.09
N GLY A 194 11.55 -7.35 15.53
CA GLY A 194 10.83 -6.41 14.70
C GLY A 194 11.70 -5.29 14.14
N TRP A 195 11.12 -4.47 13.27
CA TRP A 195 11.79 -3.38 12.56
C TRP A 195 12.43 -2.35 13.51
N ASN A 196 11.73 -1.91 14.55
CA ASN A 196 12.26 -1.02 15.59
C ASN A 196 13.10 -1.73 16.66
N GLY A 197 13.45 -3.01 16.47
CA GLY A 197 14.24 -3.78 17.44
C GLY A 197 13.44 -4.46 18.55
N GLN A 198 12.11 -4.26 18.62
CA GLN A 198 11.24 -4.98 19.56
C GLN A 198 11.40 -6.50 19.41
N ILE A 199 11.57 -7.21 20.52
CA ILE A 199 11.62 -8.68 20.53
C ILE A 199 10.25 -9.24 20.87
N PHE A 200 9.71 -10.09 19.99
CA PHE A 200 8.53 -10.90 20.22
C PHE A 200 8.96 -12.26 20.77
N LYS A 201 8.48 -12.63 21.97
CA LYS A 201 8.86 -13.87 22.66
C LYS A 201 7.75 -14.39 23.57
N ALA A 202 7.81 -15.68 23.91
CA ALA A 202 6.84 -16.32 24.81
C ALA A 202 6.81 -15.65 26.19
N ASN A 203 5.66 -15.74 26.87
CA ASN A 203 5.45 -15.22 28.23
C ASN A 203 5.72 -13.70 28.34
N THR A 204 5.44 -12.93 27.29
CA THR A 204 5.51 -11.48 27.32
C THR A 204 4.29 -10.84 26.68
N ILE A 205 4.12 -9.54 26.92
CA ILE A 205 3.03 -8.74 26.31
C ILE A 205 3.15 -8.74 24.78
N SER A 206 4.37 -8.79 24.24
CA SER A 206 4.65 -8.87 22.81
C SER A 206 4.72 -10.32 22.30
N GLN A 207 3.97 -11.24 22.91
CA GLN A 207 3.93 -12.62 22.44
C GLN A 207 3.19 -12.72 21.09
N PRO A 208 3.74 -13.39 20.07
CA PRO A 208 3.03 -13.66 18.84
C PRO A 208 1.89 -14.66 19.08
N LYS A 209 0.81 -14.52 18.31
CA LYS A 209 -0.28 -15.50 18.30
C LYS A 209 0.16 -16.73 17.51
N ILE A 210 -0.11 -17.91 18.05
CA ILE A 210 0.21 -19.17 17.38
C ILE A 210 -1.04 -19.68 16.69
N ILE A 211 -1.07 -19.68 15.36
CA ILE A 211 -2.20 -20.18 14.57
C ILE A 211 -2.23 -21.71 14.63
N ARG A 212 -1.05 -22.33 14.48
CA ARG A 212 -0.86 -23.77 14.52
C ARG A 212 0.52 -24.08 15.09
N ASP A 213 0.61 -25.08 15.98
CA ASP A 213 1.87 -25.60 16.54
C ASP A 213 1.96 -27.10 16.31
N GLY A 214 2.44 -27.49 15.13
CA GLY A 214 2.73 -28.89 14.78
C GLY A 214 4.11 -29.34 15.25
N CYS A 215 5.05 -28.42 15.46
CA CYS A 215 6.44 -28.74 15.82
C CYS A 215 6.60 -29.34 17.22
N LYS A 216 5.54 -29.31 18.03
CA LYS A 216 5.47 -30.10 19.27
C LYS A 216 5.53 -31.62 19.03
N ILE A 217 5.19 -32.09 17.83
CA ILE A 217 5.22 -33.49 17.44
C ILE A 217 6.61 -33.81 16.87
N GLN A 218 7.25 -34.86 17.40
CA GLN A 218 8.63 -35.26 17.07
C GLN A 218 8.66 -36.71 16.60
N ASP A 219 7.90 -37.02 15.56
CA ASP A 219 7.63 -38.37 15.05
C ASP A 219 8.48 -38.75 13.83
N GLY A 220 9.47 -37.95 13.45
CA GLY A 220 10.27 -38.16 12.24
C GLY A 220 9.67 -37.52 10.99
N THR A 221 8.49 -36.89 11.06
CA THR A 221 7.84 -36.24 9.92
C THR A 221 8.02 -34.72 9.93
N TRP A 222 7.87 -34.10 8.76
CA TRP A 222 7.85 -32.64 8.65
C TRP A 222 6.58 -32.08 9.26
N GLN A 223 6.75 -31.16 10.21
CA GLN A 223 5.68 -30.43 10.85
C GLN A 223 5.86 -28.93 10.61
N GLN A 224 4.84 -28.14 10.94
CA GLN A 224 4.90 -26.69 10.81
C GLN A 224 4.30 -25.97 12.01
N THR A 225 4.89 -24.83 12.34
CA THR A 225 4.35 -23.86 13.31
C THR A 225 4.17 -22.53 12.63
N GLN A 226 2.97 -21.95 12.74
CA GLN A 226 2.63 -20.68 12.10
C GLN A 226 2.40 -19.60 13.16
N PHE A 227 3.17 -18.52 13.04
CA PHE A 227 3.17 -17.36 13.90
C PHE A 227 2.42 -16.21 13.22
N LEU A 228 1.52 -15.57 13.96
CA LEU A 228 0.84 -14.34 13.59
C LEU A 228 1.31 -13.22 14.51
N PHE A 229 1.89 -12.20 13.92
CA PHE A 229 2.27 -10.95 14.56
C PHE A 229 1.20 -9.91 14.22
N HIS A 230 0.53 -9.35 15.22
CA HIS A 230 -0.44 -8.26 15.06
C HIS A 230 -0.12 -7.20 16.11
N THR A 231 -0.05 -5.94 15.67
CA THR A 231 0.32 -4.81 16.53
C THR A 231 -0.30 -3.52 16.03
N GLN A 232 -0.76 -2.67 16.95
CA GLN A 232 -1.16 -1.28 16.67
C GLN A 232 0.05 -0.32 16.68
N VAL A 233 1.19 -0.78 17.21
CA VAL A 233 2.47 -0.07 17.15
C VAL A 233 3.18 -0.57 15.89
N VAL A 234 2.91 0.10 14.77
CA VAL A 234 3.20 -0.36 13.40
C VAL A 234 4.68 -0.41 13.05
N ASP A 235 5.50 0.43 13.66
CA ASP A 235 6.97 0.47 13.48
C ASP A 235 7.69 -0.76 14.06
N ARG A 236 6.96 -1.68 14.72
CA ARG A 236 7.48 -2.99 15.15
C ARG A 236 7.56 -4.01 14.02
N LEU A 237 6.82 -3.82 12.92
CA LEU A 237 6.85 -4.74 11.78
C LEU A 237 7.48 -4.06 10.55
N PRO A 238 8.10 -4.81 9.63
CA PRO A 238 8.20 -6.27 9.57
C PRO A 238 9.18 -6.89 10.58
N ILE A 239 9.11 -8.21 10.74
CA ILE A 239 10.15 -9.02 11.37
C ILE A 239 11.40 -8.98 10.49
N VAL A 240 12.55 -8.71 11.11
CA VAL A 240 13.86 -8.58 10.45
C VAL A 240 14.85 -9.66 10.88
N GLU A 241 14.60 -10.34 11.99
CA GLU A 241 15.49 -11.40 12.51
C GLU A 241 14.69 -12.50 13.22
N ILE A 242 15.13 -13.75 13.07
CA ILE A 242 14.63 -14.92 13.83
C ILE A 242 15.79 -15.50 14.65
N GLN A 243 15.56 -15.68 15.94
CA GLN A 243 16.53 -16.20 16.89
C GLN A 243 16.01 -17.50 17.53
N GLY A 244 16.93 -18.37 17.95
CA GLY A 244 16.60 -19.66 18.56
C GLY A 244 16.43 -20.80 17.56
N LEU A 245 16.85 -20.62 16.30
CA LEU A 245 16.94 -21.72 15.34
C LEU A 245 18.08 -22.68 15.75
N PRO A 246 17.85 -24.01 15.73
CA PRO A 246 18.89 -24.97 16.07
C PRO A 246 19.99 -25.01 15.00
N ARG A 247 21.18 -25.46 15.40
CA ARG A 247 22.23 -25.80 14.44
C ARG A 247 21.74 -26.95 13.55
N LEU A 248 21.85 -26.79 12.24
CA LEU A 248 21.44 -27.79 11.26
C LEU A 248 22.26 -29.07 11.42
N SER A 249 21.57 -30.21 11.41
CA SER A 249 22.15 -31.56 11.39
C SER A 249 21.22 -32.50 10.62
N PRO A 250 21.67 -33.71 10.21
CA PRO A 250 20.78 -34.66 9.54
C PRO A 250 19.50 -34.96 10.34
N ALA A 251 19.60 -34.91 11.68
CA ALA A 251 18.49 -35.13 12.60
C ALA A 251 17.60 -33.90 12.83
N LYS A 252 18.11 -32.67 12.60
CA LYS A 252 17.39 -31.41 12.83
C LYS A 252 17.49 -30.52 11.59
N GLN A 253 16.39 -30.48 10.84
CA GLN A 253 16.27 -29.67 9.64
C GLN A 253 15.09 -28.72 9.78
N TYR A 254 15.19 -27.54 9.17
CA TYR A 254 14.11 -26.57 9.15
C TYR A 254 14.07 -25.80 7.84
N ARG A 255 12.91 -25.23 7.57
CA ARG A 255 12.70 -24.25 6.50
C ARG A 255 11.83 -23.13 7.03
N VAL A 256 12.20 -21.91 6.69
CA VAL A 256 11.46 -20.71 7.07
C VAL A 256 10.70 -20.22 5.85
N GLU A 257 9.43 -19.90 6.04
CA GLU A 257 8.55 -19.30 5.04
C GLU A 257 8.04 -17.96 5.58
N ILE A 258 8.48 -16.89 4.92
CA ILE A 258 8.15 -15.50 5.25
C ILE A 258 6.89 -15.12 4.49
N GLY A 259 5.84 -14.80 5.23
CA GLY A 259 4.61 -14.27 4.67
C GLY A 259 4.66 -12.75 4.46
N LEU A 260 3.60 -12.24 3.85
CA LEU A 260 3.37 -10.82 3.66
C LEU A 260 3.34 -10.08 4.99
N VAL A 261 3.83 -8.84 4.99
CA VAL A 261 3.52 -7.85 6.02
C VAL A 261 2.48 -6.89 5.46
N CYS A 262 1.35 -6.75 6.14
CA CYS A 262 0.23 -5.92 5.73
C CYS A 262 0.03 -4.79 6.73
N PHE A 263 -0.29 -3.61 6.21
CA PHE A 263 -0.53 -2.39 6.98
C PHE A 263 -1.91 -1.82 6.63
N LEU A 264 -2.64 -1.33 7.64
CA LEU A 264 -3.97 -0.70 7.48
C LEU A 264 -4.08 0.63 8.22
#